data_AF-A0A434KR48-F1
#
_entry.id   AF-A0A434KR48-F1
#
_cell.length_a   1.000
_cell.length_b   1.000
_cell.length_c   1.000
_cell.angle_alpha   90.00
_cell.angle_beta   90.00
_cell.angle_gamma   90.00
#
_symmetry.space_group_name_H-M   'P 1'
#
loop_
_entity.id
_entity.type
_entity.pdbx_description
1 polymer ?
#
loop_
_entity_poly.entity_id
_entity_poly.type
_entity_poly.pdbx_seq_one_letter_code
_entity_poly.pdbx_strand_id
1 'polypeptide(L)'
;ADSILNAQRPAPVSSRHIIGQMLPDVVFGCLAQIPGVTPPAEGTSCLWNLILESLGSSTNGATVGSSRFSVLAVQTGGAGARRALDGLSATAFPSGVSGVPVEIIETISPLLFRCKELRPDSGGAGAQRGGLGQRIEIVNRENADFDLYAALDRID
;
A
#
# COMPACT_ATOMS: atom_id res chain seq x y z
N ALA A 1 -27.47 -10.42 -6.60
CA ALA A 1 -26.83 -10.08 -5.31
C ALA A 1 -25.42 -10.69 -5.29
N ASP A 2 -24.70 -10.53 -6.42
CA ASP A 2 -23.59 -11.40 -6.82
C ASP A 2 -22.43 -10.50 -7.27
N SER A 3 -21.98 -9.65 -6.36
CA SER A 3 -20.90 -8.71 -6.61
C SER A 3 -19.89 -8.80 -5.47
N ILE A 4 -18.61 -8.62 -5.79
CA ILE A 4 -17.52 -8.52 -4.82
C ILE A 4 -17.73 -7.38 -3.81
N LEU A 5 -18.52 -6.37 -4.17
CA LEU A 5 -18.88 -5.24 -3.30
C LEU A 5 -20.07 -5.55 -2.38
N ASN A 6 -20.77 -6.67 -2.57
CA ASN A 6 -21.95 -7.06 -1.79
C ASN A 6 -21.91 -8.55 -1.42
N ALA A 7 -20.78 -9.00 -0.88
CA ALA A 7 -20.59 -10.38 -0.42
C ALA A 7 -21.62 -10.75 0.67
N GLN A 8 -22.40 -11.79 0.42
CA GLN A 8 -23.37 -12.32 1.39
C GLN A 8 -22.74 -13.39 2.27
N ARG A 9 -23.17 -13.50 3.53
CA ARG A 9 -22.74 -14.60 4.41
C ARG A 9 -23.04 -15.96 3.74
N PRO A 10 -22.10 -16.93 3.73
CA PRO A 10 -20.81 -16.99 4.40
C PRO A 10 -19.58 -16.68 3.52
N ALA A 11 -19.72 -15.88 2.46
CA ALA A 11 -18.63 -15.59 1.54
C ALA A 11 -17.40 -14.96 2.25
N PRO A 12 -16.17 -15.33 1.84
CA PRO A 12 -14.94 -14.77 2.42
C PRO A 12 -14.72 -13.31 2.01
N VAL A 13 -14.18 -12.50 2.93
CA VAL A 13 -14.05 -11.03 2.76
C VAL A 13 -12.70 -10.47 3.23
N SER A 14 -11.65 -11.30 3.33
CA SER A 14 -10.32 -10.88 3.83
C SER A 14 -9.71 -9.71 3.02
N SER A 15 -9.83 -9.79 1.69
CA SER A 15 -9.26 -8.80 0.75
C SER A 15 -10.16 -7.60 0.47
N ARG A 16 -11.28 -7.43 1.20
CA ARG A 16 -12.24 -6.33 0.93
C ARG A 16 -11.63 -4.94 1.04
N HIS A 17 -10.56 -4.79 1.82
CA HIS A 17 -9.88 -3.51 1.99
C HIS A 17 -9.25 -3.02 0.68
N ILE A 18 -8.70 -3.92 -0.15
CA ILE A 18 -8.09 -3.58 -1.44
C ILE A 18 -9.17 -3.03 -2.39
N ILE A 19 -10.24 -3.81 -2.57
CA ILE A 19 -11.35 -3.45 -3.46
C ILE A 19 -12.05 -2.17 -3.00
N GLY A 20 -12.25 -2.03 -1.68
CA GLY A 20 -12.87 -0.84 -1.10
C GLY A 20 -12.06 0.44 -1.33
N GLN A 21 -10.73 0.34 -1.42
CA GLN A 21 -9.83 1.47 -1.66
C GLN A 21 -9.75 1.87 -3.14
N MET A 22 -10.11 0.97 -4.06
CA MET A 22 -10.24 1.26 -5.50
C MET A 22 -11.57 1.94 -5.85
N LEU A 23 -12.61 1.74 -5.04
CA LEU A 23 -13.96 2.26 -5.32
C LEU A 23 -14.06 3.79 -5.43
N PRO A 24 -13.35 4.61 -4.65
CA PRO A 24 -13.38 6.07 -4.78
C PRO A 24 -13.00 6.55 -6.18
N ASP A 25 -11.98 5.96 -6.79
CA ASP A 25 -11.52 6.33 -8.14
C ASP A 25 -12.62 6.04 -9.19
N VAL A 26 -13.34 4.93 -9.05
CA VAL A 26 -14.51 4.61 -9.90
C VAL A 26 -15.62 5.65 -9.73
N VAL A 27 -15.91 6.05 -8.48
CA VAL A 27 -16.91 7.08 -8.19
C VAL A 27 -16.50 8.44 -8.77
N PHE A 28 -15.22 8.80 -8.68
CA PHE A 28 -14.69 10.02 -9.30
C PHE A 28 -14.81 9.98 -10.82
N GLY A 29 -14.55 8.83 -11.45
CA GLY A 29 -14.79 8.63 -12.88
C GLY A 29 -16.24 8.90 -13.30
N CYS A 30 -17.22 8.46 -12.49
CA CYS A 30 -18.63 8.76 -12.70
C CYS A 30 -18.95 10.25 -12.50
N LEU A 31 -18.44 10.87 -11.43
CA LEU A 31 -18.66 12.30 -11.15
C LEU A 31 -18.08 13.20 -12.24
N ALA A 32 -16.96 12.80 -12.86
CA ALA A 32 -16.33 13.53 -13.95
C ALA A 32 -17.21 13.61 -15.22
N GLN A 33 -18.24 12.76 -15.34
CA GLN A 33 -19.20 12.82 -16.46
C GLN A 33 -20.23 13.95 -16.29
N ILE A 34 -20.35 14.55 -15.09
CA ILE A 34 -21.31 15.62 -14.82
C ILE A 34 -20.71 16.97 -15.24
N PRO A 35 -21.36 17.74 -16.12
CA PRO A 35 -20.88 19.04 -16.54
C PRO A 35 -20.62 19.98 -15.36
N GLY A 36 -19.41 20.57 -15.31
CA GLY A 36 -19.00 21.51 -14.27
C GLY A 36 -18.47 20.88 -12.98
N VAL A 37 -18.51 19.55 -12.84
CA VAL A 37 -17.89 18.83 -11.72
C VAL A 37 -16.46 18.46 -12.07
N THR A 38 -15.51 18.74 -11.17
CA THR A 38 -14.10 18.41 -11.37
C THR A 38 -13.59 17.65 -10.14
N PRO A 39 -13.81 16.33 -10.08
CA PRO A 39 -13.28 15.52 -8.98
C PRO A 39 -11.75 15.43 -9.07
N PRO A 40 -11.06 14.98 -8.00
CA PRO A 40 -9.67 14.61 -8.10
C PRO A 40 -9.44 13.58 -9.21
N ALA A 41 -8.26 13.60 -9.82
CA ALA A 41 -7.83 12.54 -10.74
C ALA A 41 -7.71 11.19 -10.00
N GLU A 42 -7.61 10.11 -10.76
CA GLU A 42 -7.33 8.78 -10.22
C GLU A 42 -5.98 8.78 -9.47
N GLY A 43 -5.96 8.15 -8.30
CA GLY A 43 -4.76 7.96 -7.49
C GLY A 43 -4.20 6.55 -7.60
N THR A 44 -3.32 6.19 -6.67
CA THR A 44 -2.78 4.82 -6.60
C THR A 44 -3.72 3.84 -5.89
N SER A 45 -4.99 4.19 -5.64
CA SER A 45 -5.94 3.48 -4.75
C SER A 45 -5.33 3.07 -3.40
N CYS A 46 -5.56 3.87 -2.37
CA CYS A 46 -4.64 3.97 -1.23
C CYS A 46 -4.66 2.76 -0.28
N LEU A 47 -3.52 2.49 0.39
CA LEU A 47 -3.22 1.37 1.30
C LEU A 47 -2.72 0.09 0.62
N TRP A 48 -1.40 0.00 0.56
CA TRP A 48 -0.64 -1.19 0.20
C TRP A 48 -0.08 -1.85 1.46
N ASN A 49 -0.66 -2.98 1.83
CA ASN A 49 -0.24 -3.73 3.00
C ASN A 49 0.94 -4.64 2.63
N LEU A 50 2.07 -4.44 3.29
CA LEU A 50 3.21 -5.36 3.25
C LEU A 50 3.18 -6.19 4.52
N ILE A 51 2.90 -7.49 4.39
CA ILE A 51 2.98 -8.44 5.50
C ILE A 51 4.31 -9.17 5.34
N LEU A 52 5.17 -9.05 6.34
CA LEU A 52 6.51 -9.59 6.37
C LEU A 52 6.58 -10.61 7.50
N GLU A 53 6.85 -11.87 7.17
CA GLU A 53 6.79 -12.95 8.16
C GLU A 53 8.00 -13.87 8.10
N SER A 54 8.40 -14.39 9.24
CA SER A 54 9.26 -15.56 9.31
C SER A 54 8.75 -16.49 10.39
N LEU A 55 8.60 -17.76 10.03
CA LEU A 55 8.28 -18.82 11.00
C LEU A 55 9.52 -19.31 11.75
N GLY A 56 10.70 -18.75 11.46
CA GLY A 56 11.99 -19.25 11.91
C GLY A 56 12.39 -20.50 11.12
N SER A 57 13.65 -20.64 10.73
CA SER A 57 14.11 -21.82 9.99
C SER A 57 13.83 -23.11 10.76
N SER A 58 13.12 -24.02 10.10
CA SER A 58 13.72 -25.29 9.67
C SER A 58 13.02 -25.79 8.41
N THR A 59 13.24 -25.14 7.27
CA THR A 59 13.11 -25.78 5.94
C THR A 59 13.90 -24.93 4.94
N ASN A 60 14.80 -25.56 4.18
CA ASN A 60 15.63 -24.97 3.12
C ASN A 60 16.88 -24.16 3.51
N GLY A 61 17.63 -24.62 4.51
CA GLY A 61 19.06 -24.27 4.61
C GLY A 61 19.40 -22.88 5.16
N ALA A 62 18.42 -22.11 5.63
CA ALA A 62 18.65 -20.91 6.41
C ALA A 62 19.05 -21.25 7.87
N THR A 63 19.97 -20.44 8.40
CA THR A 63 20.62 -20.50 9.70
C THR A 63 19.74 -20.97 10.86
N VAL A 64 20.20 -21.97 11.61
CA VAL A 64 19.62 -22.38 12.90
C VAL A 64 19.58 -21.15 13.82
N GLY A 65 18.39 -20.70 14.22
CA GLY A 65 18.22 -19.61 15.20
C GLY A 65 17.64 -18.28 14.68
N SER A 66 17.08 -18.21 13.47
CA SER A 66 16.40 -16.99 13.00
C SER A 66 15.13 -16.69 13.80
N SER A 67 14.88 -15.41 14.08
CA SER A 67 13.75 -14.92 14.86
C SER A 67 12.41 -15.16 14.15
N ARG A 68 11.39 -15.51 14.93
CA ARG A 68 10.00 -15.56 14.46
C ARG A 68 9.40 -14.16 14.53
N PHE A 69 8.79 -13.72 13.44
CA PHE A 69 8.09 -12.43 13.41
C PHE A 69 6.94 -12.46 12.41
N SER A 70 5.97 -11.58 12.64
CA SER A 70 4.93 -11.21 11.68
C SER A 70 4.68 -9.70 11.85
N VAL A 71 4.93 -8.93 10.80
CA VAL A 71 4.79 -7.48 10.80
C VAL A 71 3.91 -7.06 9.64
N LEU A 72 2.92 -6.22 9.93
CA LEU A 72 2.16 -5.49 8.92
C LEU A 72 2.68 -4.06 8.81
N ALA A 73 3.29 -3.74 7.67
CA ALA A 73 3.71 -2.39 7.33
C ALA A 73 2.74 -1.79 6.30
N VAL A 74 1.92 -0.85 6.76
CA VAL A 74 0.96 -0.14 5.88
C VAL A 74 1.69 0.94 5.10
N GLN A 75 1.64 0.87 3.77
CA GLN A 75 2.24 1.85 2.86
C GLN A 75 1.18 2.56 2.03
N THR A 76 1.52 3.74 1.56
CA THR A 76 0.57 4.63 0.85
C THR A 76 1.20 5.12 -0.43
N GLY A 77 0.42 5.04 -1.52
CA GLY A 77 0.77 5.67 -2.79
C GLY A 77 0.47 7.17 -2.81
N GLY A 78 0.63 7.77 -3.98
CA GLY A 78 0.18 9.14 -4.24
C GLY A 78 -1.32 9.22 -4.48
N ALA A 79 -1.96 10.26 -3.95
CA ALA A 79 -3.32 10.62 -4.31
C ALA A 79 -3.35 11.34 -5.66
N GLY A 80 -4.49 11.28 -6.36
CA GLY A 80 -4.65 12.00 -7.62
C GLY A 80 -4.66 13.52 -7.46
N ALA A 81 -4.31 14.22 -8.54
CA ALA A 81 -4.27 15.67 -8.58
C ALA A 81 -5.66 16.29 -8.38
N ARG A 82 -5.71 17.49 -7.80
CA ARG A 82 -6.95 18.27 -7.62
C ARG A 82 -6.94 19.44 -8.60
N ARG A 83 -8.13 19.99 -8.89
CA ARG A 83 -8.34 21.07 -9.88
C ARG A 83 -7.32 22.22 -9.84
N ALA A 84 -6.84 22.59 -8.66
CA ALA A 84 -5.89 23.69 -8.48
C ALA A 84 -4.65 23.30 -7.67
N LEU A 85 -4.48 22.03 -7.30
CA LEU A 85 -3.43 21.58 -6.41
C LEU A 85 -2.89 20.22 -6.85
N ASP A 86 -1.59 20.03 -6.69
CA ASP A 86 -0.99 18.70 -6.82
C ASP A 86 -1.67 17.68 -5.89
N GLY A 87 -1.56 16.43 -6.30
CA GLY A 87 -1.92 15.27 -5.50
C GLY A 87 -1.03 15.16 -4.27
N LEU A 88 -1.61 14.64 -3.19
CA LEU A 88 -0.88 14.44 -1.93
C LEU A 88 0.03 13.22 -2.06
N SER A 89 1.33 13.40 -1.82
CA SER A 89 2.31 12.32 -1.85
C SER A 89 2.15 11.39 -0.65
N ALA A 90 2.34 10.08 -0.87
CA ALA A 90 2.32 9.04 0.17
C ALA A 90 1.17 9.20 1.20
N THR A 91 -0.04 9.53 0.74
CA THR A 91 -1.17 9.88 1.60
C THR A 91 -2.33 8.91 1.40
N ALA A 92 -2.84 8.35 2.51
CA ALA A 92 -4.00 7.49 2.50
C ALA A 92 -5.30 8.27 2.30
N PHE A 93 -5.99 8.06 1.17
CA PHE A 93 -7.34 8.54 0.93
C PHE A 93 -8.24 7.38 0.47
N PRO A 94 -9.46 7.22 1.01
CA PRO A 94 -10.17 8.09 1.94
C PRO A 94 -9.95 7.76 3.41
N SER A 95 -9.16 6.73 3.73
CA SER A 95 -9.10 6.18 5.11
C SER A 95 -8.38 7.07 6.14
N GLY A 96 -7.44 7.94 5.71
CA GLY A 96 -6.62 8.73 6.63
C GLY A 96 -5.69 7.89 7.53
N VAL A 97 -5.44 6.63 7.19
CA VAL A 97 -4.56 5.75 7.97
C VAL A 97 -3.11 6.24 7.87
N SER A 98 -2.47 6.38 9.03
CA SER A 98 -1.04 6.66 9.13
C SER A 98 -0.23 5.36 9.04
N GLY A 99 0.91 5.43 8.36
CA GLY A 99 1.86 4.31 8.34
C GLY A 99 2.45 4.03 9.72
N VAL A 100 2.87 2.77 9.92
CA VAL A 100 3.61 2.37 11.13
C VAL A 100 5.01 3.00 11.09
N PRO A 101 5.50 3.63 12.18
CA PRO A 101 6.86 4.14 12.25
C PRO A 101 7.88 3.01 12.05
N VAL A 102 8.95 3.28 11.32
CA VAL A 102 9.97 2.26 11.02
C VAL A 102 10.68 1.80 12.28
N GLU A 103 10.88 2.69 13.25
CA GLU A 103 11.53 2.37 14.52
C GLU A 103 10.77 1.28 15.28
N ILE A 104 9.44 1.29 15.21
CA ILE A 104 8.61 0.27 15.85
C ILE A 104 8.82 -1.08 15.18
N ILE A 105 8.83 -1.13 13.84
CA ILE A 105 9.03 -2.37 13.09
C ILE A 105 10.42 -2.95 13.36
N GLU A 106 11.46 -2.12 13.34
CA GLU A 106 12.86 -2.52 13.56
C GLU A 106 13.13 -2.95 15.01
N THR A 107 12.31 -2.47 15.96
CA THR A 107 12.41 -2.85 17.38
C THR A 107 11.83 -4.25 17.61
N ILE A 108 10.72 -4.59 16.94
CA ILE A 108 9.99 -5.84 17.19
C ILE A 108 10.33 -6.97 16.21
N SER A 109 11.20 -6.73 15.23
CA SER A 109 11.57 -7.70 14.20
C SER A 109 13.04 -7.57 13.79
N PRO A 110 13.65 -8.60 13.18
CA PRO A 110 15.02 -8.51 12.67
C PRO A 110 15.12 -7.68 11.38
N LEU A 111 14.02 -7.10 10.90
CA LEU A 111 14.00 -6.25 9.71
C LEU A 111 14.69 -4.91 9.95
N LEU A 112 15.25 -4.36 8.88
CA LEU A 112 15.86 -3.04 8.84
C LEU A 112 15.41 -2.31 7.57
N PHE A 113 14.86 -1.11 7.72
CA PHE A 113 14.51 -0.23 6.61
C PHE A 113 15.77 0.55 6.19
N ARG A 114 16.35 0.16 5.05
CA ARG A 114 17.48 0.88 4.45
C ARG A 114 17.07 2.21 3.84
N CYS A 115 15.84 2.25 3.32
CA CYS A 115 15.28 3.41 2.66
C CYS A 115 13.77 3.43 2.86
N LYS A 116 13.23 4.63 3.11
CA LYS A 116 11.80 4.93 3.05
C LYS A 116 11.63 6.39 2.64
N GLU A 117 11.55 6.64 1.34
CA GLU A 117 11.54 7.98 0.76
C GLU A 117 10.45 8.15 -0.28
N LEU A 118 10.11 9.39 -0.61
CA LEU A 118 9.25 9.67 -1.76
C LEU A 118 10.01 9.29 -3.03
N ARG A 119 9.37 8.53 -3.92
CA ARG A 119 9.97 8.17 -5.20
C ARG A 119 9.89 9.37 -6.15
N PRO A 120 11.01 10.00 -6.54
CA PRO A 120 10.99 11.13 -7.47
C PRO A 120 10.28 10.75 -8.78
N ASP A 121 9.60 11.72 -9.38
CA ASP A 121 8.95 11.60 -10.70
C ASP A 121 7.94 10.45 -10.84
N SER A 122 7.44 9.92 -9.71
CA SER A 122 6.45 8.82 -9.68
C SER A 122 5.00 9.28 -9.79
N GLY A 123 4.73 10.58 -9.63
CA GLY A 123 3.39 11.14 -9.75
C GLY A 123 2.97 11.26 -11.22
N GLY A 124 1.70 10.96 -11.52
CA GLY A 124 1.15 11.10 -12.87
C GLY A 124 1.30 12.54 -13.40
N ALA A 125 1.71 12.68 -14.66
CA ALA A 125 1.88 13.98 -15.30
C ALA A 125 0.52 14.65 -15.59
N GLY A 126 0.48 15.97 -15.49
CA GLY A 126 -0.71 16.77 -15.76
C GLY A 126 -0.46 18.26 -15.50
N ALA A 127 -1.47 19.11 -15.69
CA ALA A 127 -1.39 20.53 -15.33
C ALA A 127 -1.08 20.74 -13.83
N GLN A 128 -1.56 19.81 -13.01
CA GLN A 128 -1.15 19.55 -11.64
C GLN A 128 -0.69 18.11 -11.60
N ARG A 129 0.41 17.82 -10.92
CA ARG A 129 0.94 16.45 -10.87
C ARG A 129 0.18 15.61 -9.86
N GLY A 130 0.15 14.30 -10.08
CA GLY A 130 -0.23 13.34 -9.05
C GLY A 130 0.73 13.38 -7.84
N GLY A 131 0.26 12.85 -6.72
CA GLY A 131 1.10 12.63 -5.54
C GLY A 131 2.23 11.65 -5.85
N LEU A 132 3.37 11.82 -5.19
CA LEU A 132 4.48 10.86 -5.32
C LEU A 132 4.18 9.59 -4.51
N GLY A 133 4.59 8.45 -5.06
CA GLY A 133 4.66 7.18 -4.34
C GLY A 133 5.91 7.10 -3.45
N GLN A 134 6.21 5.89 -2.97
CA GLN A 134 7.34 5.64 -2.06
C GLN A 134 8.33 4.63 -2.66
N ARG A 135 9.60 4.80 -2.32
CA ARG A 135 10.63 3.76 -2.47
C ARG A 135 10.97 3.24 -1.08
N ILE A 136 10.90 1.92 -0.92
CA ILE A 136 11.11 1.25 0.36
C ILE A 136 12.08 0.10 0.13
N GLU A 137 13.14 0.06 0.93
CA GLU A 137 14.12 -1.03 0.91
C GLU A 137 14.21 -1.64 2.30
N ILE A 138 13.97 -2.95 2.38
CA ILE A 138 13.95 -3.70 3.63
C ILE A 138 14.94 -4.85 3.50
N VAL A 139 15.75 -5.05 4.53
CA VAL A 139 16.65 -6.19 4.64
C VAL A 139 16.44 -6.92 5.96
N ASN A 140 16.69 -8.22 5.97
CA ASN A 140 16.77 -8.98 7.21
C ASN A 140 18.21 -8.92 7.77
N ARG A 141 18.36 -8.45 9.03
CA ARG A 141 19.67 -8.36 9.70
C ARG A 141 20.27 -9.72 10.05
N GLU A 142 19.45 -10.75 10.14
CA GLU A 142 19.88 -12.11 10.51
C GLU A 142 20.44 -12.92 9.33
N ASN A 143 20.54 -12.30 8.14
CA ASN A 143 20.95 -12.97 6.90
C ASN A 143 20.15 -14.27 6.67
N ALA A 144 18.85 -14.19 6.93
CA ALA A 144 17.88 -15.28 6.82
C ALA A 144 16.69 -14.83 5.96
N ASP A 145 16.08 -15.81 5.30
CA ASP A 145 14.92 -15.58 4.46
C ASP A 145 13.67 -15.24 5.29
N PHE A 146 12.74 -14.54 4.66
CA PHE A 146 11.42 -14.23 5.19
C PHE A 146 10.42 -14.15 4.03
N ASP A 147 9.15 -14.37 4.36
CA ASP A 147 8.05 -14.31 3.41
C ASP A 147 7.52 -12.87 3.30
N LEU A 148 7.26 -12.43 2.08
CA LEU A 148 6.56 -11.19 1.76
C LEU A 148 5.20 -11.51 1.16
N TYR A 149 4.13 -11.17 1.88
CA TYR A 149 2.79 -11.14 1.33
C TYR A 149 2.43 -9.68 1.02
N ALA A 150 2.39 -9.37 -0.27
CA ALA A 150 2.01 -8.06 -0.77
C ALA A 150 0.72 -8.16 -1.59
N ALA A 151 -0.23 -7.27 -1.30
CA ALA A 151 -1.30 -6.96 -2.23
C ALA A 151 -0.79 -5.86 -3.17
N LEU A 152 -0.78 -6.09 -4.48
CA LEU A 152 -0.29 -5.15 -5.49
C LEU A 152 -1.36 -5.02 -6.59
N ASP A 153 -1.52 -3.82 -7.16
CA ASP A 153 -2.34 -3.62 -8.37
C ASP A 153 -1.62 -4.09 -9.63
N ARG A 154 -0.36 -3.68 -9.78
CA ARG A 154 0.46 -3.91 -10.99
C ARG A 154 1.86 -4.37 -10.61
N ILE A 155 2.41 -5.27 -11.42
CA ILE A 155 3.78 -5.76 -11.34
C ILE A 155 4.38 -5.52 -12.72
N ASP A 156 5.41 -4.69 -12.79
CA ASP A 156 6.19 -4.40 -14.00
C ASP A 156 7.45 -5.27 -14.04
#